data_AF-A0A847B3E7-F1
#
_entry.id   AF-A0A847B3E7-F1
#
_cell.length_a   1.000
_cell.length_b   1.000
_cell.length_c   1.000
_cell.angle_alpha   90.00
_cell.angle_beta   90.00
_cell.angle_gamma   90.00
#
_symmetry.space_group_name_H-M   'P 1'
#
loop_
_entity.id
_entity.type
_entity.pdbx_description
1 polymer ?
#
loop_
_entity_poly.entity_id
_entity_poly.type
_entity_poly.pdbx_seq_one_letter_code
_entity_poly.pdbx_strand_id
1 'polypeptide(L)'
;MEALGYISLIAVIAAFVFLHLTLKKIVKNESATSLSRQDLIKIFSAIGGAALFAFLAMLGLILAKGWNLRGGEYAMALIGSFVFILGLSSLYAAFGLNFYRPTLGANILKIVRLVMYIAIPVIIIFLALATEGVADYLTYPLVNRISLTEGFVDPFNRTAQYAVAFYGILIVSGAVIVYFVSDHFFFKKFKRHGILDSTFYVAFPAGLVGARLWYCYVLEFDRYANDFLAVLQVWDGGLAIMGGAILGIIAGVTFMLVRRKYVNIRWAMDVIVPAILIAQAIGRWGNFFNIEVHGLEVAASSWSFLPSIISNNMAFSSTDGPAAAGNIYVPLFLIESISNLAGYFLITYGAGKGLRKWLSLGDLSMAYLIWYGATRAIMEPLRSADFEYGQSWISSFILIGVGVLGIVAFHVYDFVRKKKNLEPRTYETV
;
A
#
# COMPACT_ATOMS: atom_id res chain seq x y z
N MET A 1 -4.59 0.14 -35.52
CA MET A 1 -4.52 1.14 -34.42
C MET A 1 -4.50 0.47 -33.05
N GLU A 2 -5.33 -0.56 -32.80
CA GLU A 2 -5.22 -1.40 -31.59
C GLU A 2 -3.81 -1.95 -31.33
N ALA A 3 -3.12 -2.42 -32.38
CA ALA A 3 -1.74 -2.89 -32.27
C ALA A 3 -0.79 -1.83 -31.67
N LEU A 4 -0.98 -0.54 -31.95
CA LEU A 4 -0.14 0.52 -31.41
C LEU A 4 -0.28 0.63 -29.89
N GLY A 5 -1.51 0.55 -29.37
CA GLY A 5 -1.79 0.59 -27.94
C GLY A 5 -1.13 -0.57 -27.19
N TYR A 6 -1.36 -1.80 -27.66
CA TYR A 6 -0.80 -3.01 -27.04
C TYR A 6 0.73 -3.07 -27.12
N ILE A 7 1.31 -2.74 -28.29
CA ILE A 7 2.77 -2.71 -28.47
C ILE A 7 3.39 -1.66 -27.54
N SER A 8 2.77 -0.49 -27.42
CA SER A 8 3.26 0.57 -26.54
C SER A 8 3.16 0.15 -25.07
N LEU A 9 2.10 -0.53 -24.64
CA LEU A 9 1.99 -1.05 -23.28
C LEU A 9 3.08 -2.08 -22.97
N ILE A 10 3.35 -3.01 -23.89
CA ILE A 10 4.46 -3.97 -23.78
C ILE A 10 5.80 -3.21 -23.70
N ALA A 11 5.96 -2.14 -24.49
CA ALA A 11 7.18 -1.33 -24.48
C ALA A 11 7.36 -0.55 -23.17
N VAL A 12 6.28 -0.10 -22.51
CA VAL A 12 6.35 0.46 -21.14
C VAL A 12 6.91 -0.58 -20.17
N ILE A 13 6.37 -1.81 -20.19
CA ILE A 13 6.83 -2.90 -19.32
C ILE A 13 8.30 -3.22 -19.60
N ALA A 14 8.68 -3.34 -20.88
CA ALA A 14 10.06 -3.59 -21.28
C ALA A 14 11.02 -2.49 -20.81
N ALA A 15 10.60 -1.22 -20.88
CA ALA A 15 11.38 -0.09 -20.37
C ALA A 15 11.56 -0.15 -18.85
N PHE A 16 10.52 -0.53 -18.09
CA PHE A 16 10.61 -0.77 -16.65
C PHE A 16 11.54 -1.94 -16.31
N VAL A 17 11.46 -3.05 -17.05
CA VAL A 17 12.36 -4.20 -16.87
C VAL A 17 13.81 -3.79 -17.15
N PHE A 18 14.05 -3.05 -18.23
CA PHE A 18 15.38 -2.52 -18.56
C PHE A 18 15.90 -1.58 -17.47
N LEU A 19 15.04 -0.70 -16.93
CA LEU A 19 15.37 0.17 -15.79
C LEU A 19 15.75 -0.68 -14.56
N HIS A 20 14.95 -1.68 -14.21
CA HIS A 20 15.22 -2.59 -13.10
C HIS A 20 16.55 -3.31 -13.25
N LEU A 21 16.83 -3.91 -14.41
CA LEU A 21 18.07 -4.62 -14.69
C LEU A 21 19.29 -3.68 -14.63
N THR A 22 19.12 -2.44 -15.10
CA THR A 22 20.15 -1.39 -15.02
C THR A 22 20.43 -1.04 -13.55
N LEU A 23 19.40 -0.76 -12.77
CA LEU A 23 19.53 -0.47 -11.33
C LEU A 23 20.16 -1.64 -10.59
N LYS A 24 19.76 -2.88 -10.87
CA LYS A 24 20.34 -4.08 -10.26
C LYS A 24 21.86 -4.17 -10.49
N LYS A 25 22.32 -3.86 -11.71
CA LYS A 25 23.77 -3.83 -12.03
C LYS A 25 24.49 -2.71 -11.27
N ILE A 26 23.90 -1.52 -11.22
CA ILE A 26 24.45 -0.38 -10.48
C ILE A 26 24.52 -0.70 -9.00
N VAL A 27 23.45 -1.25 -8.42
CA VAL A 27 23.34 -1.66 -7.02
C VAL A 27 24.50 -2.58 -6.63
N LYS A 28 24.79 -3.60 -7.45
CA LYS A 28 25.84 -4.60 -7.20
C LYS A 28 27.27 -4.03 -7.12
N ASN A 29 27.56 -2.85 -7.69
CA ASN A 29 28.91 -2.32 -7.79
C ASN A 29 29.36 -1.50 -6.56
N GLU A 30 29.25 -2.06 -5.35
CA GLU A 30 29.20 -1.33 -4.07
C GLU A 30 30.35 -0.33 -3.81
N SER A 31 31.52 -0.54 -4.42
CA SER A 31 32.73 0.29 -4.24
C SER A 31 32.68 1.65 -4.93
N ALA A 32 31.84 1.83 -5.96
CA ALA A 32 31.79 3.09 -6.70
C ALA A 32 31.00 4.19 -5.95
N THR A 33 31.63 5.34 -5.75
CA THR A 33 31.03 6.51 -5.04
C THR A 33 30.28 7.47 -5.98
N SER A 34 30.35 7.24 -7.29
CA SER A 34 29.65 8.03 -8.32
C SER A 34 28.90 7.12 -9.31
N LEU A 35 27.97 7.72 -10.04
CA LEU A 35 27.31 7.07 -11.19
C LEU A 35 28.11 7.40 -12.45
N SER A 36 28.42 6.39 -13.27
CA SER A 36 29.10 6.64 -14.53
C SER A 36 28.17 7.37 -15.51
N ARG A 37 28.74 8.08 -16.50
CA ARG A 37 27.96 8.70 -17.57
C ARG A 37 27.07 7.67 -18.29
N GLN A 38 27.56 6.44 -18.47
CA GLN A 38 26.80 5.37 -19.09
C GLN A 38 25.62 4.91 -18.24
N ASP A 39 25.78 4.84 -16.91
CA ASP A 39 24.69 4.50 -16.00
C ASP A 39 23.59 5.55 -16.05
N LEU A 40 23.95 6.83 -16.03
CA LEU A 40 23.02 7.94 -16.16
C LEU A 40 22.25 7.88 -17.48
N ILE A 41 22.95 7.69 -18.61
CA ILE A 41 22.30 7.55 -19.92
C ILE A 41 21.29 6.41 -19.91
N LYS A 42 21.66 5.21 -19.41
CA LYS A 42 20.75 4.07 -19.36
C LYS A 42 19.52 4.34 -18.49
N ILE A 43 19.71 4.96 -17.31
CA ILE A 43 18.60 5.33 -16.42
C ILE A 43 17.66 6.32 -17.12
N PHE A 44 18.18 7.42 -17.65
CA PHE A 44 17.37 8.45 -18.29
C PHE A 44 16.69 7.96 -19.56
N SER A 45 17.37 7.15 -20.39
CA SER A 45 16.75 6.53 -21.57
C SER A 45 15.62 5.57 -21.20
N ALA A 46 15.76 4.79 -20.13
CA ALA A 46 14.71 3.90 -19.67
C ALA A 46 13.48 4.67 -19.16
N ILE A 47 13.71 5.72 -18.35
CA ILE A 47 12.67 6.59 -17.80
C ILE A 47 11.94 7.34 -18.94
N GLY A 48 12.68 8.00 -19.83
CA GLY A 48 12.11 8.73 -20.96
C GLY A 48 11.39 7.83 -21.96
N GLY A 49 11.95 6.64 -22.22
CA GLY A 49 11.30 5.62 -23.03
C GLY A 49 9.97 5.15 -22.45
N ALA A 50 9.94 4.81 -21.16
CA ALA A 50 8.70 4.41 -20.48
C ALA A 50 7.63 5.51 -20.56
N ALA A 51 7.98 6.77 -20.32
CA ALA A 51 7.06 7.90 -20.41
C ALA A 51 6.51 8.09 -21.84
N LEU A 52 7.38 8.03 -22.86
CA LEU A 52 6.96 8.14 -24.26
C LEU A 52 6.04 6.99 -24.67
N PHE A 53 6.34 5.75 -24.27
CA PHE A 53 5.48 4.62 -24.58
C PHE A 53 4.14 4.68 -23.83
N ALA A 54 4.08 5.29 -22.65
CA ALA A 54 2.82 5.53 -21.95
C ALA A 54 1.93 6.52 -22.70
N PHE A 55 2.52 7.60 -23.21
CA PHE A 55 1.82 8.54 -24.10
C PHE A 55 1.24 7.82 -25.33
N LEU A 56 2.08 7.02 -26.00
CA LEU A 56 1.66 6.28 -27.20
C LEU A 56 0.63 5.20 -26.90
N ALA A 57 0.69 4.58 -25.73
CA ALA A 57 -0.30 3.61 -25.27
C ALA A 57 -1.66 4.29 -25.06
N MET A 58 -1.70 5.44 -24.38
CA MET A 58 -2.93 6.20 -24.18
C MET A 58 -3.50 6.71 -25.51
N LEU A 59 -2.66 7.24 -26.40
CA LEU A 59 -3.08 7.65 -27.74
C LEU A 59 -3.63 6.47 -28.54
N GLY A 60 -2.93 5.33 -28.52
CA GLY A 60 -3.36 4.11 -29.17
C GLY A 60 -4.70 3.61 -28.65
N LEU A 61 -4.94 3.70 -27.33
CA LEU A 61 -6.20 3.36 -26.70
C LEU A 61 -7.34 4.27 -27.17
N ILE A 62 -7.15 5.58 -27.12
CA ILE A 62 -8.15 6.57 -27.56
C ILE A 62 -8.55 6.32 -29.02
N LEU A 63 -7.56 6.14 -29.90
CA LEU A 63 -7.80 5.88 -31.33
C LEU A 63 -8.46 4.52 -31.58
N ALA A 64 -8.05 3.49 -30.84
CA ALA A 64 -8.63 2.14 -30.95
C ALA A 64 -10.09 2.10 -30.51
N LYS A 65 -10.44 2.81 -29.44
CA LYS A 65 -11.80 2.88 -28.93
C LYS A 65 -12.69 3.88 -29.66
N GLY A 66 -12.12 4.69 -30.57
CA GLY A 66 -12.85 5.72 -31.29
C GLY A 66 -13.38 6.83 -30.37
N TRP A 67 -12.72 7.08 -29.23
CA TRP A 67 -13.14 8.13 -28.30
C TRP A 67 -12.85 9.51 -28.87
N ASN A 68 -13.88 10.37 -28.91
CA ASN A 68 -13.80 11.70 -29.53
C ASN A 68 -13.60 12.80 -28.48
N LEU A 69 -12.39 12.86 -27.92
CA LEU A 69 -12.03 13.78 -26.85
C LEU A 69 -12.01 15.24 -27.30
N ARG A 70 -12.30 16.16 -26.39
CA ARG A 70 -12.03 17.60 -26.58
C ARG A 70 -10.52 17.87 -26.50
N GLY A 71 -10.06 19.01 -27.03
CA GLY A 71 -8.64 19.37 -27.01
C GLY A 71 -8.00 19.36 -25.60
N GLY A 72 -8.74 19.83 -24.59
CA GLY A 72 -8.30 19.76 -23.19
C GLY A 72 -8.22 18.34 -22.63
N GLU A 73 -9.20 17.49 -22.95
CA GLU A 73 -9.23 16.07 -22.57
C GLU A 73 -8.06 15.29 -23.17
N TYR A 74 -7.73 15.54 -24.45
CA TYR A 74 -6.53 14.98 -25.08
C TYR A 74 -5.26 15.37 -24.33
N ALA A 75 -5.10 16.66 -24.00
CA ALA A 75 -3.93 17.13 -23.28
C ALA A 75 -3.83 16.48 -21.90
N MET A 76 -4.93 16.42 -21.15
CA MET A 76 -4.98 15.78 -19.83
C MET A 76 -4.63 14.29 -19.91
N ALA A 77 -5.25 13.54 -20.81
CA ALA A 77 -5.00 12.11 -20.97
C ALA A 77 -3.55 11.80 -21.37
N LEU A 78 -3.05 12.49 -22.41
CA LEU A 78 -1.75 12.18 -23.01
C LEU A 78 -0.57 12.71 -22.19
N ILE A 79 -0.60 13.99 -21.80
CA ILE A 79 0.45 14.60 -20.97
C ILE A 79 0.38 14.02 -19.55
N GLY A 80 -0.84 13.80 -19.03
CA GLY A 80 -1.08 13.06 -17.79
C GLY A 80 -0.34 11.74 -17.77
N SER A 81 -0.61 10.87 -18.76
CA SER A 81 0.00 9.54 -18.84
C SER A 81 1.53 9.60 -18.97
N PHE A 82 2.05 10.53 -19.78
CA PHE A 82 3.49 10.73 -19.95
C PHE A 82 4.16 11.10 -18.63
N VAL A 83 3.67 12.15 -17.95
CA VAL A 83 4.29 12.68 -16.73
C VAL A 83 4.06 11.75 -15.55
N PHE A 84 2.92 11.05 -15.49
CA PHE A 84 2.66 10.00 -14.51
C PHE A 84 3.72 8.90 -14.57
N ILE A 85 3.97 8.32 -15.76
CA ILE A 85 4.97 7.25 -15.91
C ILE A 85 6.39 7.78 -15.77
N LEU A 86 6.67 9.01 -16.19
CA LEU A 86 7.93 9.69 -15.91
C LEU A 86 8.18 9.75 -14.40
N GLY A 87 7.22 10.28 -13.64
CA GLY A 87 7.27 10.36 -12.18
C GLY A 87 7.43 9.00 -11.53
N LEU A 88 6.65 7.99 -11.94
CA LEU A 88 6.70 6.64 -11.38
C LEU A 88 8.06 5.97 -11.63
N SER A 89 8.59 6.08 -12.85
CA SER A 89 9.90 5.52 -13.21
C SER A 89 11.04 6.25 -12.50
N SER A 90 10.94 7.58 -12.37
CA SER A 90 11.87 8.39 -11.58
C SER A 90 11.84 8.05 -10.10
N LEU A 91 10.66 7.85 -9.52
CA LEU A 91 10.49 7.42 -8.13
C LEU A 91 11.14 6.05 -7.92
N TYR A 92 10.89 5.09 -8.82
CA TYR A 92 11.47 3.76 -8.77
C TYR A 92 13.00 3.79 -8.82
N ALA A 93 13.57 4.55 -9.76
CA ALA A 93 15.01 4.72 -9.88
C ALA A 93 15.62 5.40 -8.66
N ALA A 94 15.02 6.51 -8.22
CA ALA A 94 15.50 7.27 -7.09
C ALA A 94 15.42 6.47 -5.78
N PHE A 95 14.35 5.69 -5.60
CA PHE A 95 14.21 4.75 -4.50
C PHE A 95 15.33 3.70 -4.55
N GLY A 96 15.51 3.02 -5.69
CA GLY A 96 16.56 2.02 -5.84
C GLY A 96 17.96 2.55 -5.48
N LEU A 97 18.30 3.75 -5.95
CA LEU A 97 19.57 4.41 -5.66
C LEU A 97 19.68 4.89 -4.20
N ASN A 98 18.65 5.51 -3.64
CA ASN A 98 18.72 6.02 -2.27
C ASN A 98 18.80 4.89 -1.22
N PHE A 99 18.16 3.76 -1.49
CA PHE A 99 18.05 2.65 -0.54
C PHE A 99 19.20 1.66 -0.67
N TYR A 100 19.50 1.21 -1.90
CA TYR A 100 20.50 0.18 -2.14
C TYR A 100 21.88 0.73 -2.53
N ARG A 101 22.03 2.06 -2.69
CA ARG A 101 23.31 2.72 -3.00
C ARG A 101 23.68 3.86 -2.03
N PRO A 102 23.79 3.57 -0.73
CA PRO A 102 24.17 4.57 0.27
C PRO A 102 25.63 5.04 0.17
N THR A 103 26.48 4.32 -0.58
CA THR A 103 27.89 4.67 -0.81
C THR A 103 28.08 5.81 -1.82
N LEU A 104 27.01 6.21 -2.52
CA LEU A 104 27.05 7.35 -3.44
C LEU A 104 27.38 8.65 -2.70
N GLY A 105 28.09 9.54 -3.38
CA GLY A 105 28.46 10.85 -2.85
C GLY A 105 27.26 11.66 -2.34
N ALA A 106 27.46 12.43 -1.26
CA ALA A 106 26.39 13.13 -0.57
C ALA A 106 25.57 14.07 -1.48
N ASN A 107 26.19 14.72 -2.46
CA ASN A 107 25.50 15.59 -3.41
C ASN A 107 24.57 14.81 -4.34
N ILE A 108 24.98 13.63 -4.81
CA ILE A 108 24.14 12.75 -5.63
C ILE A 108 22.96 12.27 -4.80
N LEU A 109 23.20 11.80 -3.57
CA LEU A 109 22.13 11.37 -2.68
C LEU A 109 21.13 12.47 -2.35
N LYS A 110 21.57 13.74 -2.23
CA LYS A 110 20.65 14.87 -2.06
C LYS A 110 19.71 15.03 -3.25
N ILE A 111 20.24 14.99 -4.48
CA ILE A 111 19.44 15.07 -5.71
C ILE A 111 18.49 13.88 -5.81
N VAL A 112 18.98 12.67 -5.56
CA VAL A 112 18.17 11.44 -5.60
C VAL A 112 16.99 11.53 -4.62
N ARG A 113 17.21 12.01 -3.38
CA ARG A 113 16.12 12.21 -2.42
C ARG A 113 15.13 13.28 -2.86
N LEU A 114 15.63 14.38 -3.43
CA LEU A 114 14.78 15.44 -3.95
C LEU A 114 13.85 14.91 -5.05
N VAL A 115 14.39 14.15 -6.02
CA VAL A 115 13.61 13.49 -7.08
C VAL A 115 12.58 12.53 -6.47
N MET A 116 12.98 11.72 -5.49
CA MET A 116 12.10 10.79 -4.80
C MET A 116 10.90 11.50 -4.14
N TYR A 117 11.13 12.66 -3.49
CA TYR A 117 10.05 13.41 -2.83
C TYR A 117 9.16 14.17 -3.81
N ILE A 118 9.73 14.76 -4.87
CA ILE A 118 8.97 15.48 -5.91
C ILE A 118 8.14 14.52 -6.76
N ALA A 119 8.65 13.31 -7.01
CA ALA A 119 7.95 12.34 -7.83
C ALA A 119 6.60 11.92 -7.23
N ILE A 120 6.45 11.87 -5.90
CA ILE A 120 5.20 11.46 -5.23
C ILE A 120 4.01 12.37 -5.61
N PRO A 121 4.03 13.69 -5.36
CA PRO A 121 2.93 14.57 -5.76
C PRO A 121 2.75 14.62 -7.28
N VAL A 122 3.83 14.53 -8.07
CA VAL A 122 3.75 14.46 -9.53
C VAL A 122 2.95 13.22 -9.99
N ILE A 123 3.24 12.05 -9.42
CA ILE A 123 2.50 10.82 -9.73
C ILE A 123 1.02 10.99 -9.42
N ILE A 124 0.67 11.52 -8.25
CA ILE A 124 -0.73 11.69 -7.83
C ILE A 124 -1.48 12.65 -8.78
N ILE A 125 -0.91 13.84 -9.02
CA ILE A 125 -1.53 14.88 -9.84
C ILE A 125 -1.70 14.41 -11.28
N PHE A 126 -0.65 13.85 -11.88
CA PHE A 126 -0.69 13.48 -13.29
C PHE A 126 -1.41 12.15 -13.54
N LEU A 127 -1.54 11.27 -12.54
CA LEU A 127 -2.50 10.16 -12.61
C LEU A 127 -3.92 10.69 -12.66
N ALA A 128 -4.28 11.62 -11.76
CA ALA A 128 -5.60 12.23 -11.75
C ALA A 128 -5.92 12.93 -13.07
N LEU A 129 -4.98 13.72 -13.62
CA LEU A 129 -5.14 14.34 -14.94
C LEU A 129 -5.28 13.31 -16.07
N ALA A 130 -4.46 12.26 -16.06
CA ALA A 130 -4.54 11.20 -17.08
C ALA A 130 -5.92 10.55 -17.08
N THR A 131 -6.46 10.24 -15.91
CA THR A 131 -7.78 9.64 -15.75
C THR A 131 -8.90 10.62 -16.05
N GLU A 132 -8.74 11.90 -15.71
CA GLU A 132 -9.73 12.94 -15.97
C GLU A 132 -9.97 13.13 -17.47
N GLY A 133 -8.89 13.11 -18.26
CA GLY A 133 -8.97 13.25 -19.71
C GLY A 133 -9.75 12.13 -20.43
N VAL A 134 -9.99 10.99 -19.77
CA VAL A 134 -10.75 9.87 -20.33
C VAL A 134 -11.98 9.50 -19.51
N ALA A 135 -12.28 10.24 -18.43
CA ALA A 135 -13.24 9.82 -17.43
C ALA A 135 -14.65 9.58 -17.99
N ASP A 136 -15.10 10.43 -18.93
CA ASP A 136 -16.41 10.34 -19.58
C ASP A 136 -16.56 9.14 -20.53
N TYR A 137 -15.43 8.54 -20.92
CA TYR A 137 -15.38 7.41 -21.85
C TYR A 137 -15.19 6.06 -21.16
N LEU A 138 -14.94 6.08 -19.85
CA LEU A 138 -14.86 4.88 -19.03
C LEU A 138 -16.27 4.37 -18.68
N THR A 139 -16.38 3.06 -18.52
CA THR A 139 -17.59 2.43 -17.99
C THR A 139 -17.49 2.33 -16.48
N TYR A 140 -18.55 2.77 -15.79
CA TYR A 140 -18.69 2.66 -14.35
C TYR A 140 -19.85 1.70 -14.03
N PRO A 141 -19.76 0.89 -12.96
CA PRO A 141 -18.60 0.76 -12.06
C PRO A 141 -17.33 0.26 -12.76
N LEU A 142 -16.17 0.68 -12.26
CA LEU A 142 -14.90 0.22 -12.80
C LEU A 142 -14.74 -1.28 -12.59
N VAL A 143 -14.01 -1.91 -13.51
CA VAL A 143 -13.66 -3.33 -13.42
C VAL A 143 -12.86 -3.59 -12.14
N ASN A 144 -13.16 -4.70 -11.45
CA ASN A 144 -12.52 -5.04 -10.17
C ASN A 144 -11.65 -6.29 -10.24
N ARG A 145 -11.76 -7.05 -11.34
CA ARG A 145 -11.11 -8.34 -11.53
C ARG A 145 -10.60 -8.52 -12.97
N ILE A 146 -9.59 -9.35 -13.10
CA ILE A 146 -9.12 -9.88 -14.38
C ILE A 146 -9.34 -11.40 -14.40
N SER A 147 -10.25 -11.86 -15.25
CA SER A 147 -10.48 -13.27 -15.56
C SER A 147 -9.58 -13.74 -16.70
N LEU A 148 -9.07 -14.96 -16.58
CA LEU A 148 -8.31 -15.61 -17.65
C LEU A 148 -9.16 -15.96 -18.87
N THR A 149 -10.48 -16.09 -18.71
CA THR A 149 -11.41 -16.46 -19.78
C THR A 149 -12.15 -15.27 -20.36
N GLU A 150 -12.52 -14.31 -19.51
CA GLU A 150 -13.39 -13.18 -19.87
C GLU A 150 -12.65 -11.83 -19.93
N GLY A 151 -11.37 -11.77 -19.54
CA GLY A 151 -10.61 -10.52 -19.51
C GLY A 151 -11.02 -9.64 -18.32
N PHE A 152 -11.30 -8.35 -18.56
CA PHE A 152 -11.70 -7.45 -17.48
C PHE A 152 -13.17 -7.67 -17.09
N VAL A 153 -13.42 -7.84 -15.80
CA VAL A 153 -14.75 -8.20 -15.27
C VAL A 153 -15.24 -7.09 -14.35
N ASP A 154 -16.51 -6.71 -14.52
CA ASP A 154 -17.18 -5.74 -13.67
C ASP A 154 -17.54 -6.35 -12.28
N PRO A 155 -17.81 -5.49 -11.26
CA PRO A 155 -18.10 -5.97 -9.92
C PRO A 155 -19.37 -6.83 -9.79
N PHE A 156 -20.33 -6.69 -10.70
CA PHE A 156 -21.63 -7.35 -10.62
C PHE A 156 -21.65 -8.72 -11.33
N ASN A 157 -20.72 -8.98 -12.27
CA ASN A 157 -20.55 -10.30 -12.87
C ASN A 157 -19.94 -11.30 -11.85
N ARG A 158 -20.81 -12.14 -11.27
CA ARG A 158 -20.43 -13.20 -10.31
C ARG A 158 -20.10 -14.54 -10.96
N THR A 159 -20.33 -14.69 -12.27
CA THR A 159 -20.12 -15.95 -12.99
C THR A 159 -18.71 -16.13 -13.52
N ALA A 160 -17.93 -15.04 -13.57
CA ALA A 160 -16.55 -15.08 -14.05
C ALA A 160 -15.68 -16.03 -13.25
N GLN A 161 -15.12 -17.03 -13.95
CA GLN A 161 -14.21 -18.01 -13.36
C GLN A 161 -12.75 -17.55 -13.44
N TYR A 162 -11.91 -18.11 -12.56
CA TYR A 162 -10.46 -17.88 -12.53
C TYR A 162 -10.07 -16.40 -12.55
N ALA A 163 -10.78 -15.60 -11.76
CA ALA A 163 -10.65 -14.16 -11.74
C ALA A 163 -9.74 -13.68 -10.60
N VAL A 164 -8.74 -12.86 -10.92
CA VAL A 164 -7.84 -12.23 -9.95
C VAL A 164 -8.38 -10.84 -9.62
N ALA A 165 -8.72 -10.61 -8.35
CA ALA A 165 -9.22 -9.33 -7.87
C ALA A 165 -8.10 -8.31 -7.67
N PHE A 166 -8.35 -7.06 -8.09
CA PHE A 166 -7.50 -5.91 -7.79
C PHE A 166 -7.30 -5.73 -6.29
N TYR A 167 -8.33 -6.04 -5.49
CA TYR A 167 -8.25 -6.08 -4.04
C TYR A 167 -7.05 -6.92 -3.54
N GLY A 168 -6.92 -8.15 -4.04
CA GLY A 168 -5.83 -9.06 -3.66
C GLY A 168 -4.47 -8.55 -4.12
N ILE A 169 -4.38 -8.00 -5.34
CA ILE A 169 -3.15 -7.39 -5.87
C ILE A 169 -2.70 -6.25 -4.95
N LEU A 170 -3.61 -5.34 -4.59
CA LEU A 170 -3.32 -4.17 -3.76
C LEU A 170 -2.87 -4.57 -2.34
N ILE A 171 -3.49 -5.58 -1.72
CA ILE A 171 -3.05 -6.10 -0.43
C ILE A 171 -1.63 -6.65 -0.50
N VAL A 172 -1.33 -7.48 -1.49
CA VAL A 172 0.01 -8.07 -1.66
C VAL A 172 1.04 -6.99 -1.95
N SER A 173 0.73 -6.03 -2.82
CA SER A 173 1.58 -4.87 -3.08
C SER A 173 1.84 -4.06 -1.81
N GLY A 174 0.81 -3.82 -0.99
CA GLY A 174 0.95 -3.16 0.31
C GLY A 174 1.91 -3.90 1.24
N ALA A 175 1.77 -5.22 1.38
CA ALA A 175 2.66 -6.04 2.19
C ALA A 175 4.12 -5.98 1.72
N VAL A 176 4.35 -6.04 0.41
CA VAL A 176 5.69 -5.93 -0.20
C VAL A 176 6.30 -4.54 0.03
N ILE A 177 5.51 -3.47 -0.08
CA ILE A 177 5.96 -2.10 0.20
C ILE A 177 6.36 -1.95 1.68
N VAL A 178 5.56 -2.49 2.60
CA VAL A 178 5.89 -2.49 4.04
C VAL A 178 7.18 -3.23 4.32
N TYR A 179 7.39 -4.38 3.66
CA TYR A 179 8.64 -5.12 3.74
C TYR A 179 9.84 -4.26 3.30
N PHE A 180 9.79 -3.60 2.14
CA PHE A 180 10.89 -2.75 1.66
C PHE A 180 11.13 -1.50 2.51
N VAL A 181 10.05 -0.85 2.97
CA VAL A 181 10.14 0.29 3.89
C VAL A 181 10.79 -0.13 5.20
N SER A 182 10.39 -1.27 5.75
CA SER A 182 10.97 -1.80 6.99
C SER A 182 12.43 -2.20 6.81
N ASP A 183 12.76 -2.91 5.73
CA ASP A 183 14.13 -3.36 5.43
C ASP A 183 15.09 -2.18 5.30
N HIS A 184 14.64 -1.01 4.84
CA HIS A 184 15.44 0.22 4.85
C HIS A 184 15.89 0.68 6.24
N PHE A 185 14.97 0.66 7.21
CA PHE A 185 15.30 1.06 8.57
C PHE A 185 16.25 0.04 9.21
N PHE A 186 16.05 -1.25 8.91
CA PHE A 186 16.99 -2.31 9.27
C PHE A 186 18.36 -2.10 8.63
N PHE A 187 18.41 -1.74 7.35
CA PHE A 187 19.65 -1.43 6.66
C PHE A 187 20.36 -0.23 7.29
N LYS A 188 19.65 0.86 7.61
CA LYS A 188 20.26 2.03 8.26
C LYS A 188 20.95 1.69 9.57
N LYS A 189 20.38 0.73 10.32
CA LYS A 189 20.88 0.28 11.61
C LYS A 189 22.00 -0.76 11.50
N PHE A 190 21.74 -1.83 10.77
CA PHE A 190 22.61 -3.01 10.70
C PHE A 190 23.53 -3.02 9.47
N LYS A 191 23.41 -2.04 8.58
CA LYS A 191 24.19 -1.91 7.33
C LYS A 191 24.09 -3.12 6.41
N ARG A 192 22.98 -3.87 6.51
CA ARG A 192 22.73 -5.09 5.74
C ARG A 192 21.25 -5.21 5.38
N HIS A 193 20.98 -5.43 4.09
CA HIS A 193 19.64 -5.72 3.57
C HIS A 193 19.28 -7.19 3.80
N GLY A 194 17.97 -7.48 3.76
CA GLY A 194 17.44 -8.84 3.80
C GLY A 194 17.46 -9.50 5.18
N ILE A 195 17.64 -8.70 6.24
CA ILE A 195 17.49 -9.20 7.62
C ILE A 195 16.06 -9.71 7.85
N LEU A 196 15.09 -9.07 7.20
CA LEU A 196 13.67 -9.38 7.28
C LEU A 196 13.22 -10.49 6.32
N ASP A 197 14.00 -10.88 5.30
CA ASP A 197 13.62 -11.90 4.30
C ASP A 197 13.04 -13.15 4.95
N SER A 198 13.85 -13.80 5.78
CA SER A 198 13.47 -15.05 6.43
C SER A 198 12.30 -14.87 7.40
N THR A 199 12.18 -13.70 8.03
CA THR A 199 11.03 -13.38 8.88
C THR A 199 9.77 -13.23 8.04
N PHE A 200 9.84 -12.55 6.90
CA PHE A 200 8.72 -12.34 5.98
C PHE A 200 8.26 -13.67 5.36
N TYR A 201 9.19 -14.52 4.91
CA TYR A 201 8.88 -15.84 4.35
C TYR A 201 8.26 -16.81 5.36
N VAL A 202 8.36 -16.54 6.66
CA VAL A 202 7.69 -17.31 7.70
C VAL A 202 6.36 -16.66 8.11
N ALA A 203 6.37 -15.35 8.36
CA ALA A 203 5.21 -14.61 8.85
C ALA A 203 4.09 -14.49 7.81
N PHE A 204 4.42 -14.23 6.54
CA PHE A 204 3.42 -13.98 5.49
C PHE A 204 2.61 -15.25 5.15
N PRO A 205 3.24 -16.42 4.89
CA PRO A 205 2.48 -17.66 4.70
C PRO A 205 1.70 -18.09 5.95
N ALA A 206 2.29 -17.94 7.15
CA ALA A 206 1.59 -18.22 8.40
C ALA A 206 0.36 -17.33 8.57
N GLY A 207 0.42 -16.07 8.16
CA GLY A 207 -0.73 -15.18 8.14
C GLY A 207 -1.81 -15.62 7.17
N LEU A 208 -1.46 -16.10 5.97
CA LEU A 208 -2.44 -16.63 5.03
C LEU A 208 -3.17 -17.86 5.61
N VAL A 209 -2.41 -18.78 6.21
CA VAL A 209 -2.96 -19.95 6.91
C VAL A 209 -3.87 -19.52 8.06
N GLY A 210 -3.41 -18.58 8.90
CA GLY A 210 -4.18 -18.09 10.03
C GLY A 210 -5.48 -17.43 9.62
N ALA A 211 -5.46 -16.65 8.53
CA ALA A 211 -6.65 -15.99 8.01
C ALA A 211 -7.71 -16.99 7.55
N ARG A 212 -7.27 -18.08 6.90
CA ARG A 212 -8.15 -19.16 6.47
C ARG A 212 -8.70 -19.96 7.64
N LEU A 213 -7.84 -20.35 8.58
CA LEU A 213 -8.24 -21.09 9.78
C LEU A 213 -9.28 -20.31 10.59
N TRP A 214 -9.05 -19.01 10.78
CA TRP A 214 -9.99 -18.18 11.53
C TRP A 214 -11.34 -18.05 10.83
N TYR A 215 -11.35 -17.84 9.51
CA TYR A 215 -12.60 -17.82 8.76
C TYR A 215 -13.38 -19.13 8.94
N CYS A 216 -12.74 -20.27 8.67
CA CYS A 216 -13.40 -21.57 8.69
C CYS A 216 -13.83 -22.01 10.09
N TYR A 217 -13.01 -21.80 11.12
CA TYR A 217 -13.25 -22.35 12.47
C TYR A 217 -13.85 -21.38 13.48
N VAL A 218 -13.74 -20.06 13.25
CA VAL A 218 -14.27 -19.04 14.16
C VAL A 218 -15.52 -18.38 13.60
N LEU A 219 -15.54 -18.07 12.29
CA LEU A 219 -16.67 -17.37 11.68
C LEU A 219 -17.71 -18.33 11.07
N GLU A 220 -17.24 -19.37 10.38
CA GLU A 220 -18.09 -20.25 9.55
C GLU A 220 -18.03 -21.72 10.02
N PHE A 221 -17.89 -21.97 11.32
CA PHE A 221 -17.65 -23.32 11.86
C PHE A 221 -18.66 -24.35 11.35
N ASP A 222 -19.96 -24.02 11.39
CA ASP A 222 -21.04 -24.93 10.97
C ASP A 222 -20.92 -25.34 9.50
N ARG A 223 -20.42 -24.45 8.64
CA ARG A 223 -20.19 -24.73 7.21
C ARG A 223 -19.05 -25.72 7.00
N TYR A 224 -18.01 -25.69 7.83
CA TYR A 224 -16.80 -26.50 7.67
C TYR A 224 -16.75 -27.74 8.60
N ALA A 225 -17.66 -27.85 9.57
CA ALA A 225 -17.65 -28.91 10.59
C ALA A 225 -17.71 -30.34 10.00
N ASN A 226 -18.34 -30.52 8.84
CA ASN A 226 -18.52 -31.82 8.20
C ASN A 226 -17.40 -32.16 7.17
N ASP A 227 -16.54 -31.21 6.82
CA ASP A 227 -15.39 -31.43 5.93
C ASP A 227 -14.21 -30.53 6.34
N PHE A 228 -13.37 -31.05 7.23
CA PHE A 228 -12.17 -30.35 7.70
C PHE A 228 -11.15 -30.08 6.58
N LEU A 229 -11.17 -30.82 5.47
CA LEU A 229 -10.26 -30.59 4.34
C LEU A 229 -10.71 -29.41 3.47
N ALA A 230 -11.98 -28.99 3.54
CA ALA A 230 -12.48 -27.80 2.85
C ALA A 230 -11.77 -26.50 3.30
N VAL A 231 -11.08 -26.51 4.45
CA VAL A 231 -10.20 -25.40 4.86
C VAL A 231 -9.07 -25.15 3.85
N LEU A 232 -8.62 -26.16 3.10
CA LEU A 232 -7.57 -26.03 2.08
C LEU A 232 -8.07 -25.37 0.79
N GLN A 233 -9.39 -25.31 0.59
CA GLN A 233 -10.04 -24.75 -0.59
C GLN A 233 -10.05 -23.21 -0.53
N VAL A 234 -8.86 -22.61 -0.53
CA VAL A 234 -8.67 -21.15 -0.41
C VAL A 234 -9.28 -20.37 -1.58
N TRP A 235 -9.55 -21.05 -2.71
CA TRP A 235 -10.19 -20.47 -3.89
C TRP A 235 -11.69 -20.19 -3.69
N ASP A 236 -12.32 -20.77 -2.67
CA ASP A 236 -13.73 -20.48 -2.32
C ASP A 236 -13.92 -19.10 -1.65
N GLY A 237 -12.84 -18.31 -1.57
CA GLY A 237 -12.80 -17.08 -0.79
C GLY A 237 -12.76 -17.36 0.70
N GLY A 238 -13.08 -16.38 1.55
CA GLY A 238 -13.14 -16.58 3.00
C GLY A 238 -11.78 -16.56 3.69
N LEU A 239 -11.28 -15.35 3.93
CA LEU A 239 -10.08 -15.06 4.71
C LEU A 239 -10.41 -13.98 5.74
N ALA A 240 -10.14 -14.25 7.01
CA ALA A 240 -10.37 -13.30 8.09
C ALA A 240 -9.06 -12.65 8.53
N ILE A 241 -8.95 -11.34 8.38
CA ILE A 241 -7.71 -10.60 8.66
C ILE A 241 -7.20 -10.77 10.10
N MET A 242 -8.11 -10.97 11.07
CA MET A 242 -7.75 -11.19 12.48
C MET A 242 -6.91 -12.46 12.66
N GLY A 243 -7.33 -13.58 12.06
CA GLY A 243 -6.56 -14.82 12.09
C GLY A 243 -5.19 -14.68 11.45
N GLY A 244 -5.13 -13.94 10.34
CA GLY A 244 -3.86 -13.72 9.66
C GLY A 244 -2.90 -12.83 10.43
N ALA A 245 -3.42 -11.77 11.07
CA ALA A 245 -2.62 -10.93 11.96
C ALA A 245 -2.07 -11.76 13.13
N ILE A 246 -2.91 -12.54 13.81
CA ILE A 246 -2.50 -13.34 14.97
C ILE A 246 -1.41 -14.34 14.60
N LEU A 247 -1.67 -15.23 13.62
CA LEU A 247 -0.73 -16.30 13.30
C LEU A 247 0.54 -15.76 12.64
N GLY A 248 0.42 -14.73 11.79
CA GLY A 248 1.56 -14.05 11.19
C GLY A 248 2.46 -13.37 12.21
N ILE A 249 1.89 -12.65 13.19
CA ILE A 249 2.65 -12.01 14.29
C ILE A 249 3.34 -13.08 15.14
N ILE A 250 2.64 -14.13 15.57
CA ILE A 250 3.21 -15.20 16.39
C ILE A 250 4.40 -15.84 15.66
N ALA A 251 4.22 -16.21 14.39
CA ALA A 251 5.26 -16.84 13.59
C ALA A 251 6.47 -15.91 13.39
N GLY A 252 6.23 -14.66 13.00
CA GLY A 252 7.29 -13.67 12.76
C GLY A 252 8.09 -13.32 14.02
N VAL A 253 7.40 -13.01 15.13
CA VAL A 253 8.03 -12.70 16.41
C VAL A 253 8.81 -13.89 16.93
N THR A 254 8.23 -15.09 16.92
CA THR A 254 8.92 -16.32 17.34
C THR A 254 10.18 -16.56 16.51
N PHE A 255 10.08 -16.41 15.19
CA PHE A 255 11.23 -16.55 14.31
C PHE A 255 12.33 -15.54 14.66
N MET A 256 11.99 -14.26 14.89
CA MET A 256 12.97 -13.25 15.28
C MET A 256 13.62 -13.55 16.63
N LEU A 257 12.84 -13.97 17.62
CA LEU A 257 13.36 -14.32 18.95
C LEU A 257 14.31 -15.52 18.91
N VAL A 258 14.06 -16.51 18.04
CA VAL A 258 14.90 -17.72 17.93
C VAL A 258 16.10 -17.50 17.00
N ARG A 259 15.90 -16.90 15.82
CA ARG A 259 16.88 -16.85 14.73
C ARG A 259 17.51 -15.47 14.51
N ARG A 260 17.03 -14.42 15.18
CA ARG A 260 17.50 -13.03 15.06
C ARG A 260 17.71 -12.39 16.44
N LYS A 261 18.32 -13.12 17.38
CA LYS A 261 18.56 -12.68 18.78
C LYS A 261 19.28 -11.33 18.92
N TYR A 262 20.05 -10.92 17.92
CA TYR A 262 20.75 -9.63 17.88
C TYR A 262 19.80 -8.44 17.56
N VAL A 263 18.58 -8.71 17.09
CA VAL A 263 17.56 -7.70 16.83
C VAL A 263 16.70 -7.56 18.08
N ASN A 264 16.64 -6.34 18.62
CA ASN A 264 15.70 -6.01 19.68
C ASN A 264 14.26 -6.00 19.11
N ILE A 265 13.40 -6.86 19.65
CA ILE A 265 12.03 -7.02 19.16
C ILE A 265 11.18 -5.75 19.30
N ARG A 266 11.33 -4.99 20.39
CA ARG A 266 10.58 -3.75 20.62
C ARG A 266 10.95 -2.69 19.57
N TRP A 267 12.24 -2.60 19.25
CA TRP A 267 12.71 -1.74 18.16
C TRP A 267 12.19 -2.23 16.79
N ALA A 268 12.20 -3.54 16.54
CA ALA A 268 11.65 -4.10 15.30
C ALA A 268 10.16 -3.78 15.14
N MET A 269 9.38 -3.88 16.23
CA MET A 269 7.97 -3.50 16.27
C MET A 269 7.78 -2.03 15.92
N ASP A 270 8.58 -1.14 16.51
CA ASP A 270 8.52 0.31 16.22
C ASP A 270 8.84 0.69 14.78
N VAL A 271 9.56 -0.18 14.06
CA VAL A 271 9.84 -0.01 12.64
C VAL A 271 8.75 -0.61 11.76
N ILE A 272 8.34 -1.84 12.05
CA ILE A 272 7.47 -2.63 11.17
C ILE A 272 6.00 -2.25 11.35
N VAL A 273 5.54 -2.10 12.60
CA VAL A 273 4.12 -1.93 12.92
C VAL A 273 3.56 -0.61 12.36
N PRO A 274 4.20 0.56 12.54
CA PRO A 274 3.70 1.80 11.94
C PRO A 274 3.64 1.74 10.41
N ALA A 275 4.58 1.02 9.77
CA ALA A 275 4.60 0.87 8.32
C ALA A 275 3.36 0.14 7.78
N ILE A 276 2.69 -0.70 8.59
CA ILE A 276 1.44 -1.38 8.22
C ILE A 276 0.36 -0.39 7.75
N LEU A 277 0.34 0.84 8.27
CA LEU A 277 -0.58 1.88 7.80
C LEU A 277 -0.43 2.17 6.30
N ILE A 278 0.77 2.03 5.73
CA ILE A 278 0.99 2.15 4.29
C ILE A 278 0.25 1.03 3.55
N ALA A 279 0.38 -0.21 4.02
CA ALA A 279 -0.34 -1.33 3.42
C ALA A 279 -1.86 -1.17 3.56
N GLN A 280 -2.34 -0.69 4.70
CA GLN A 280 -3.76 -0.40 4.90
C GLN A 280 -4.25 0.69 3.94
N ALA A 281 -3.51 1.78 3.78
CA ALA A 281 -3.87 2.83 2.83
C ALA A 281 -3.97 2.30 1.39
N ILE A 282 -3.03 1.45 0.97
CA ILE A 282 -3.06 0.83 -0.36
C ILE A 282 -4.23 -0.15 -0.48
N GLY A 283 -4.46 -0.98 0.54
CA GLY A 283 -5.55 -1.97 0.57
C GLY A 283 -6.94 -1.33 0.48
N ARG A 284 -7.13 -0.12 0.99
CA ARG A 284 -8.40 0.61 0.89
C ARG A 284 -8.81 0.91 -0.55
N TRP A 285 -7.86 1.07 -1.47
CA TRP A 285 -8.19 1.18 -2.90
C TRP A 285 -8.80 -0.09 -3.47
N GLY A 286 -8.61 -1.24 -2.83
CA GLY A 286 -9.37 -2.44 -3.16
C GLY A 286 -10.85 -2.25 -2.89
N ASN A 287 -11.23 -1.62 -1.77
CA ASN A 287 -12.63 -1.34 -1.45
C ASN A 287 -13.25 -0.40 -2.49
N PHE A 288 -12.46 0.54 -3.04
CA PHE A 288 -12.90 1.39 -4.15
C PHE A 288 -13.25 0.59 -5.41
N PHE A 289 -12.42 -0.36 -5.84
CA PHE A 289 -12.74 -1.20 -7.01
C PHE A 289 -13.88 -2.17 -6.73
N ASN A 290 -13.98 -2.70 -5.51
CA ASN A 290 -15.10 -3.55 -5.11
C ASN A 290 -16.39 -2.77 -4.86
N ILE A 291 -16.30 -1.45 -4.69
CA ILE A 291 -17.41 -0.55 -4.41
C ILE A 291 -18.15 -1.02 -3.15
N GLU A 292 -17.36 -1.28 -2.13
CA GLU A 292 -17.80 -1.75 -0.82
C GLU A 292 -17.25 -0.82 0.26
N VAL A 293 -17.81 -0.91 1.47
CA VAL A 293 -17.26 -0.21 2.64
C VAL A 293 -17.23 1.32 2.41
N HIS A 294 -18.29 1.85 1.83
CA HIS A 294 -18.52 3.28 1.66
C HIS A 294 -19.40 3.82 2.79
N GLY A 295 -19.56 5.15 2.83
CA GLY A 295 -20.46 5.81 3.75
C GLY A 295 -21.84 6.02 3.15
N LEU A 296 -22.63 6.88 3.78
CA LEU A 296 -23.97 7.22 3.32
C LEU A 296 -23.96 7.89 1.93
N GLU A 297 -25.10 7.83 1.26
CA GLU A 297 -25.35 8.57 0.04
C GLU A 297 -25.44 10.08 0.30
N VAL A 298 -24.74 10.88 -0.51
CA VAL A 298 -24.68 12.35 -0.41
C VAL A 298 -24.67 12.99 -1.79
N ALA A 299 -25.04 14.27 -1.87
CA ALA A 299 -24.96 15.03 -3.12
C ALA A 299 -23.50 15.11 -3.62
N ALA A 300 -23.27 14.78 -4.90
CA ALA A 300 -21.94 14.78 -5.51
C ALA A 300 -21.25 16.15 -5.44
N SER A 301 -22.03 17.24 -5.42
CA SER A 301 -21.54 18.61 -5.26
C SER A 301 -20.77 18.84 -3.95
N SER A 302 -21.04 18.05 -2.90
CA SER A 302 -20.30 18.12 -1.63
C SER A 302 -18.85 17.62 -1.75
N TRP A 303 -18.54 16.91 -2.83
CA TRP A 303 -17.25 16.29 -3.13
C TRP A 303 -16.73 16.71 -4.51
N SER A 304 -17.09 17.90 -4.98
CA SER A 304 -16.74 18.40 -6.33
C SER A 304 -15.25 18.57 -6.59
N PHE A 305 -14.41 18.45 -5.57
CA PHE A 305 -12.95 18.48 -5.68
C PHE A 305 -12.35 17.11 -6.06
N LEU A 306 -13.13 16.03 -6.03
CA LEU A 306 -12.67 14.71 -6.41
C LEU A 306 -12.51 14.61 -7.93
N PRO A 307 -11.49 13.89 -8.43
CA PRO A 307 -11.43 13.50 -9.84
C PRO A 307 -12.67 12.70 -10.26
N SER A 308 -13.09 12.87 -11.51
CA SER A 308 -14.31 12.27 -12.04
C SER A 308 -14.30 10.74 -11.96
N ILE A 309 -13.13 10.11 -12.11
CA ILE A 309 -12.99 8.65 -11.95
C ILE A 309 -13.38 8.17 -10.55
N ILE A 310 -13.15 8.98 -9.51
CA ILE A 310 -13.54 8.64 -8.15
C ILE A 310 -15.03 8.90 -7.97
N SER A 311 -15.53 10.11 -8.30
CA SER A 311 -16.94 10.43 -8.10
C SER A 311 -17.86 9.51 -8.90
N ASN A 312 -17.54 9.22 -10.16
CA ASN A 312 -18.36 8.38 -11.03
C ASN A 312 -18.38 6.92 -10.56
N ASN A 313 -17.25 6.41 -10.06
CA ASN A 313 -17.22 5.05 -9.51
C ASN A 313 -17.95 4.96 -8.16
N MET A 314 -17.89 6.03 -7.36
CA MET A 314 -18.60 6.13 -6.08
C MET A 314 -20.10 6.42 -6.25
N ALA A 315 -20.61 6.57 -7.47
CA ALA A 315 -22.04 6.60 -7.75
C ALA A 315 -22.69 5.20 -7.70
N PHE A 316 -21.92 4.16 -7.39
CA PHE A 316 -22.39 2.78 -7.28
C PHE A 316 -22.08 2.21 -5.89
N SER A 317 -22.77 1.12 -5.55
CA SER A 317 -22.57 0.27 -4.40
C SER A 317 -22.70 -1.21 -4.81
N SER A 318 -21.86 -2.07 -4.22
CA SER A 318 -21.97 -3.52 -4.37
C SER A 318 -23.18 -4.14 -3.66
N THR A 319 -23.76 -3.43 -2.67
CA THR A 319 -24.95 -3.85 -1.91
C THR A 319 -26.20 -3.14 -2.38
N ASP A 320 -26.12 -1.82 -2.54
CA ASP A 320 -27.29 -0.95 -2.77
C ASP A 320 -27.50 -0.61 -4.26
N GLY A 321 -26.52 -0.92 -5.12
CA GLY A 321 -26.56 -0.59 -6.53
C GLY A 321 -26.28 0.91 -6.79
N PRO A 322 -26.81 1.49 -7.88
CA PRO A 322 -26.54 2.89 -8.23
C PRO A 322 -27.20 3.86 -7.23
N ALA A 323 -26.48 4.93 -6.88
CA ALA A 323 -27.00 6.05 -6.10
C ALA A 323 -28.06 6.83 -6.90
N ALA A 324 -28.83 7.69 -6.21
CA ALA A 324 -29.74 8.60 -6.89
C ALA A 324 -29.00 9.55 -7.84
N ALA A 325 -29.68 10.03 -8.88
CA ALA A 325 -29.08 10.90 -9.88
C ALA A 325 -28.47 12.17 -9.23
N GLY A 326 -27.19 12.41 -9.47
CA GLY A 326 -26.44 13.53 -8.89
C GLY A 326 -25.87 13.26 -7.49
N ASN A 327 -26.05 12.06 -6.94
CA ASN A 327 -25.47 11.64 -5.68
C ASN A 327 -24.32 10.64 -5.87
N ILE A 328 -23.51 10.52 -4.81
CA ILE A 328 -22.47 9.51 -4.66
C ILE A 328 -22.52 8.96 -3.23
N TYR A 329 -21.96 7.78 -3.02
CA TYR A 329 -21.65 7.29 -1.68
C TYR A 329 -20.37 7.93 -1.16
N VAL A 330 -20.35 8.28 0.14
CA VAL A 330 -19.17 8.91 0.75
C VAL A 330 -17.93 8.00 0.57
N PRO A 331 -16.82 8.50 0.00
CA PRO A 331 -15.63 7.71 -0.32
C PRO A 331 -14.76 7.45 0.92
N LEU A 332 -15.27 6.65 1.87
CA LEU A 332 -14.56 6.33 3.11
C LEU A 332 -13.19 5.67 2.85
N PHE A 333 -13.04 4.94 1.74
CA PHE A 333 -11.77 4.37 1.32
C PHE A 333 -10.67 5.45 1.22
N LEU A 334 -11.00 6.63 0.69
CA LEU A 334 -10.06 7.72 0.45
C LEU A 334 -9.71 8.42 1.76
N ILE A 335 -10.73 8.69 2.59
CA ILE A 335 -10.56 9.28 3.92
C ILE A 335 -9.66 8.38 4.77
N GLU A 336 -9.92 7.07 4.80
CA GLU A 336 -9.11 6.13 5.57
C GLU A 336 -7.71 5.95 4.97
N SER A 337 -7.56 5.97 3.64
CA SER A 337 -6.25 5.97 2.97
C SER A 337 -5.38 7.14 3.40
N ILE A 338 -5.94 8.35 3.38
CA ILE A 338 -5.25 9.57 3.76
C ILE A 338 -4.92 9.55 5.25
N SER A 339 -5.87 9.17 6.11
CA SER A 339 -5.67 9.03 7.56
C SER A 339 -4.53 8.06 7.88
N ASN A 340 -4.50 6.89 7.23
CA ASN A 340 -3.46 5.90 7.46
C ASN A 340 -2.08 6.39 7.00
N LEU A 341 -1.98 7.01 5.81
CA LEU A 341 -0.71 7.61 5.36
C LEU A 341 -0.23 8.72 6.31
N ALA A 342 -1.14 9.61 6.72
CA ALA A 342 -0.84 10.66 7.70
C ALA A 342 -0.34 10.07 9.02
N GLY A 343 -1.01 9.02 9.52
CA GLY A 343 -0.61 8.30 10.72
C GLY A 343 0.80 7.72 10.63
N TYR A 344 1.14 7.08 9.51
CA TYR A 344 2.49 6.56 9.30
C TYR A 344 3.54 7.67 9.42
N PHE A 345 3.31 8.82 8.75
CA PHE A 345 4.27 9.92 8.78
C PHE A 345 4.35 10.58 10.16
N LEU A 346 3.22 10.80 10.83
CA LEU A 346 3.16 11.40 12.16
C LEU A 346 3.81 10.51 13.21
N ILE A 347 3.59 9.19 13.17
CA ILE A 347 4.21 8.25 14.10
C ILE A 347 5.70 8.13 13.79
N THR A 348 6.08 7.80 12.55
CA THR A 348 7.46 7.46 12.21
C THR A 348 8.40 8.67 12.24
N TYR A 349 7.93 9.82 11.75
CA TYR A 349 8.76 11.03 11.63
C TYR A 349 8.41 12.07 12.68
N GLY A 350 7.12 12.35 12.91
CA GLY A 350 6.68 13.29 13.93
C GLY A 350 7.13 12.86 15.33
N ALA A 351 6.63 11.72 15.80
CA ALA A 351 7.03 11.15 17.08
C ALA A 351 8.44 10.53 17.01
N GLY A 352 8.66 9.59 16.07
CA GLY A 352 9.89 8.79 16.02
C GLY A 352 11.18 9.58 15.82
N LYS A 353 11.14 10.75 15.15
CA LYS A 353 12.29 11.67 15.08
C LYS A 353 12.13 12.88 15.99
N GLY A 354 10.96 13.54 15.97
CA GLY A 354 10.75 14.79 16.72
C GLY A 354 10.69 14.61 18.23
N LEU A 355 10.17 13.48 18.70
CA LEU A 355 10.03 13.17 20.14
C LEU A 355 10.97 12.06 20.61
N ARG A 356 11.97 11.68 19.80
CA ARG A 356 12.86 10.52 20.04
C ARG A 356 13.43 10.44 21.46
N LYS A 357 13.80 11.58 22.05
CA LYS A 357 14.37 11.65 23.41
C LYS A 357 13.41 11.21 24.52
N TRP A 358 12.11 11.21 24.25
CA TRP A 358 11.04 10.86 25.20
C TRP A 358 10.45 9.49 24.95
N LEU A 359 10.87 8.79 23.90
CA LEU A 359 10.27 7.51 23.52
C LEU A 359 11.01 6.34 24.16
N SER A 360 10.24 5.37 24.65
CA SER A 360 10.70 4.02 24.94
C SER A 360 10.58 3.15 23.69
N LEU A 361 11.36 2.07 23.63
CA LEU A 361 11.20 1.07 22.59
C LEU A 361 9.85 0.34 22.79
N GLY A 362 9.06 0.31 21.74
CA GLY A 362 7.70 -0.19 21.66
C GLY A 362 6.66 0.93 21.49
N ASP A 363 7.00 2.19 21.81
CA ASP A 363 6.04 3.29 21.81
C ASP A 363 5.42 3.57 20.45
N LEU A 364 6.20 3.49 19.36
CA LEU A 364 5.69 3.77 18.02
C LEU A 364 4.73 2.67 17.56
N SER A 365 5.00 1.41 17.92
CA SER A 365 4.08 0.32 17.65
C SER A 365 2.76 0.44 18.43
N MET A 366 2.80 1.00 19.64
CA MET A 366 1.60 1.28 20.41
C MET A 366 0.86 2.52 19.92
N ALA A 367 1.59 3.55 19.47
CA ALA A 367 1.01 4.71 18.82
C ALA A 367 0.23 4.34 17.55
N TYR A 368 0.66 3.29 16.83
CA TYR A 368 -0.12 2.72 15.74
C TYR A 368 -1.48 2.18 16.22
N LEU A 369 -1.55 1.46 17.33
CA LEU A 369 -2.82 0.95 17.87
C LEU A 369 -3.77 2.09 18.25
N ILE A 370 -3.22 3.15 18.87
CA ILE A 370 -3.97 4.36 19.20
C ILE A 370 -4.49 5.04 17.94
N TRP A 371 -3.61 5.26 16.95
CA TRP A 371 -3.97 5.91 15.69
C TRP A 371 -5.04 5.12 14.95
N TYR A 372 -4.82 3.83 14.72
CA TYR A 372 -5.76 2.99 13.99
C TYR A 372 -7.08 2.86 14.76
N GLY A 373 -7.04 2.69 16.09
CA GLY A 373 -8.24 2.71 16.92
C GLY A 373 -9.00 4.03 16.80
N ALA A 374 -8.33 5.18 16.83
CA ALA A 374 -8.96 6.48 16.65
C ALA A 374 -9.57 6.64 15.24
N THR A 375 -8.86 6.25 14.19
CA THR A 375 -9.38 6.24 12.81
C THR A 375 -10.65 5.39 12.73
N ARG A 376 -10.66 4.19 13.33
CA ARG A 376 -11.84 3.32 13.33
C ARG A 376 -12.98 3.88 14.15
N ALA A 377 -12.72 4.52 15.30
CA ALA A 377 -13.76 5.16 16.11
C ALA A 377 -14.46 6.31 15.36
N ILE A 378 -13.73 7.05 14.53
CA ILE A 378 -14.29 8.14 13.71
C ILE A 378 -15.01 7.59 12.47
N MET A 379 -14.43 6.59 11.81
CA MET A 379 -14.91 6.10 10.51
C MET A 379 -16.10 5.16 10.63
N GLU A 380 -16.22 4.41 11.72
CA GLU A 380 -17.29 3.41 11.84
C GLU A 380 -18.71 4.01 11.84
N PRO A 381 -18.99 5.10 12.61
CA PRO A 381 -20.30 5.74 12.56
C PRO A 381 -20.66 6.38 11.22
N LEU A 382 -19.70 6.51 10.31
CA LEU A 382 -19.89 7.10 8.98
C LEU A 382 -20.20 6.06 7.90
N ARG A 383 -20.06 4.76 8.20
CA ARG A 383 -20.32 3.67 7.24
C ARG A 383 -21.81 3.52 6.94
N SER A 384 -22.11 3.01 5.75
CA SER A 384 -23.45 2.47 5.48
C SER A 384 -23.74 1.28 6.40
N ALA A 385 -25.01 1.12 6.78
CA ALA A 385 -25.48 0.06 7.66
C ALA A 385 -25.09 -1.35 7.16
N ASP A 386 -25.04 -1.56 5.85
CA ASP A 386 -24.67 -2.85 5.24
C ASP A 386 -23.22 -3.27 5.46
N PHE A 387 -22.36 -2.32 5.86
CA PHE A 387 -20.95 -2.55 6.14
C PHE A 387 -20.58 -2.35 7.61
N GLU A 388 -21.57 -2.16 8.49
CA GLU A 388 -21.35 -2.13 9.93
C GLU A 388 -21.01 -3.54 10.44
N TYR A 389 -19.86 -3.68 11.09
CA TYR A 389 -19.45 -4.95 11.68
C TYR A 389 -19.83 -5.01 13.16
N GLY A 390 -21.13 -5.03 13.46
CA GLY A 390 -21.65 -5.14 14.83
C GLY A 390 -21.05 -4.10 15.81
N GLN A 391 -20.59 -4.54 16.99
CA GLN A 391 -19.96 -3.68 18.00
C GLN A 391 -18.49 -3.28 17.68
N SER A 392 -18.14 -3.12 16.40
CA SER A 392 -16.78 -2.79 15.95
C SER A 392 -16.20 -1.49 16.54
N TRP A 393 -17.07 -0.55 16.94
CA TRP A 393 -16.66 0.67 17.64
C TRP A 393 -16.08 0.40 19.03
N ILE A 394 -16.49 -0.67 19.73
CA ILE A 394 -15.86 -1.11 20.99
C ILE A 394 -14.41 -1.54 20.74
N SER A 395 -14.17 -2.29 19.66
CA SER A 395 -12.82 -2.73 19.28
C SER A 395 -11.87 -1.55 19.06
N SER A 396 -12.37 -0.42 18.57
CA SER A 396 -11.61 0.82 18.43
C SER A 396 -11.10 1.34 19.78
N PHE A 397 -11.96 1.38 20.80
CA PHE A 397 -11.58 1.80 22.15
C PHE A 397 -10.66 0.80 22.84
N ILE A 398 -10.84 -0.51 22.59
CA ILE A 398 -9.92 -1.54 23.08
C ILE A 398 -8.52 -1.32 22.48
N LEU A 399 -8.40 -1.05 21.18
CA LEU A 399 -7.11 -0.80 20.54
C LEU A 399 -6.42 0.44 21.14
N ILE A 400 -7.17 1.53 21.36
CA ILE A 400 -6.65 2.74 22.02
C ILE A 400 -6.18 2.41 23.44
N GLY A 401 -7.00 1.72 24.22
CA GLY A 401 -6.68 1.32 25.59
C GLY A 401 -5.42 0.46 25.66
N VAL A 402 -5.32 -0.56 24.81
CA VAL A 402 -4.13 -1.44 24.72
C VAL A 402 -2.90 -0.63 24.32
N GLY A 403 -3.00 0.30 23.37
CA GLY A 403 -1.90 1.16 22.98
C GLY A 403 -1.41 2.06 24.13
N VAL A 404 -2.33 2.73 24.83
CA VAL A 404 -1.97 3.60 25.98
C VAL A 404 -1.33 2.78 27.10
N LEU A 405 -1.95 1.66 27.49
CA LEU A 405 -1.42 0.77 28.52
C LEU A 405 -0.06 0.18 28.11
N GLY A 406 0.14 -0.13 26.83
CA GLY A 406 1.41 -0.62 26.29
C GLY A 406 2.54 0.39 26.42
N ILE A 407 2.29 1.67 26.09
CA ILE A 407 3.26 2.76 26.30
C ILE A 407 3.62 2.87 27.78
N VAL A 408 2.61 2.94 28.66
CA VAL A 408 2.84 3.01 30.11
C VAL A 408 3.67 1.82 30.60
N ALA A 409 3.34 0.61 30.16
CA ALA A 409 4.06 -0.60 30.52
C ALA A 409 5.53 -0.59 30.06
N PHE A 410 5.82 -0.14 28.83
CA PHE A 410 7.21 -0.05 28.34
C PHE A 410 8.04 0.97 29.11
N HIS A 411 7.46 2.11 29.46
CA HIS A 411 8.12 3.13 30.27
C HIS A 411 8.37 2.65 31.71
N VAL A 412 7.37 2.02 32.35
CA VAL A 412 7.54 1.42 33.68
C VAL A 412 8.61 0.32 33.66
N TYR A 413 8.62 -0.53 32.64
CA TYR A 413 9.63 -1.57 32.47
C TYR A 413 11.04 -0.99 32.38
N ASP A 414 11.25 0.03 31.55
CA ASP A 414 12.55 0.68 31.40
C ASP A 414 12.97 1.41 32.68
N PHE A 415 12.03 2.04 33.40
CA PHE A 415 12.27 2.67 34.71
C PHE A 415 12.74 1.64 35.75
N VAL A 416 12.06 0.49 35.86
CA VAL A 416 12.43 -0.58 36.78
C VAL A 416 13.81 -1.15 36.45
N ARG A 417 14.15 -1.31 35.16
CA ARG A 417 15.48 -1.77 34.74
C ARG A 417 16.58 -0.80 35.11
N LYS A 418 16.34 0.51 34.91
CA LYS A 418 17.27 1.56 35.33
C LYS A 418 17.50 1.52 36.85
N LYS A 419 16.44 1.33 37.65
CA LYS A 419 16.55 1.18 39.10
C LYS A 419 17.37 -0.06 39.53
N LYS A 420 17.35 -1.13 38.72
CA LYS A 420 18.16 -2.34 38.93
C LYS A 420 19.58 -2.24 38.39
N ASN A 421 20.06 -1.05 37.99
CA ASN A 421 21.37 -0.83 37.36
C ASN A 421 21.60 -1.71 36.11
N LEU A 422 20.52 -2.12 35.44
CA LEU A 422 20.62 -2.77 34.14
C LEU A 422 20.68 -1.70 33.06
N GLU A 423 21.50 -1.91 32.03
CA GLU A 423 21.61 -0.93 30.95
C GLU A 423 20.23 -0.63 30.31
N PRO A 424 19.84 0.65 30.22
CA PRO A 424 18.58 1.05 29.60
C PRO A 424 18.64 0.71 28.11
N ARG A 425 17.52 0.20 27.58
CA ARG A 425 17.39 -0.09 26.14
C ARG A 425 16.60 1.04 25.49
N THR A 426 17.30 2.11 25.14
CA THR A 426 16.76 3.26 24.40
C THR A 426 17.01 3.11 22.89
N TYR A 427 16.44 4.03 22.11
CA TYR A 427 16.77 4.20 20.70
C TYR A 427 18.22 4.59 20.40
N GLU A 428 19.00 4.98 21.41
CA GLU A 428 20.40 5.38 21.27
C GLU A 428 21.34 4.21 21.60
N THR A 429 20.96 3.38 22.57
CA THR A 429 21.74 2.24 23.04
C THR A 429 21.48 0.96 22.25
N VAL A 430 20.38 0.91 21.50
CA VAL A 430 19.96 -0.25 20.69
C VAL A 430 20.04 0.13 19.24
#